data_AF-A0A2H0V9I3-F1
#
_entry.id   AF-A0A2H0V9I3-F1
#
_cell.length_a   1.000
_cell.length_b   1.000
_cell.length_c   1.000
_cell.angle_alpha   90.00
_cell.angle_beta   90.00
_cell.angle_gamma   90.00
#
_symmetry.space_group_name_H-M   'P 1'
#
loop_
_entity.id
_entity.type
_entity.pdbx_description
1 polymer ?
#
loop_
_entity_poly.entity_id
_entity_poly.type
_entity_poly.pdbx_seq_one_letter_code
_entity_poly.pdbx_strand_id
1 'polypeptide(L)' 'MPLIPTVIEKSQFGERAYDIYSRLLKDRIIFLGEPVTDTVANIIIA' A
#
# COMPACT_ATOMS: atom_id res chain seq x y z
N MET A 1 8.78 -10.13 11.42
CA MET A 1 8.03 -9.19 10.58
C MET A 1 8.93 -8.00 10.31
N PRO A 2 9.29 -7.72 9.05
CA PRO A 2 10.01 -6.49 8.72
C PRO A 2 9.13 -5.28 9.06
N LEU A 3 9.72 -4.23 9.62
CA LEU A 3 9.00 -3.00 9.94
C LEU A 3 8.64 -2.30 8.62
N ILE A 4 7.34 -2.12 8.35
CA ILE A 4 6.90 -1.34 7.17
C ILE A 4 6.96 0.14 7.55
N PRO A 5 7.70 0.98 6.82
CA PRO A 5 7.83 2.39 7.15
C PRO A 5 6.50 3.13 6.97
N THR A 6 6.20 3.99 7.95
CA THR A 6 5.04 4.88 7.92
C THR A 6 5.42 6.22 7.30
N VAL A 7 4.59 6.73 6.41
CA VAL A 7 4.73 8.01 5.73
C VAL A 7 3.61 8.95 6.15
N ILE A 8 3.97 10.17 6.54
CA ILE A 8 3.00 11.21 6.93
C ILE A 8 2.66 12.06 5.70
N GLU A 9 1.38 12.11 5.30
CA GLU A 9 0.86 13.00 4.27
C GLU A 9 0.24 14.24 4.90
N LYS A 10 0.63 15.43 4.42
CA LYS A 10 -0.09 16.67 4.73
C LYS A 10 -1.20 16.86 3.71
N SER A 11 -2.45 16.74 4.14
CA SER A 11 -3.63 17.14 3.37
C SER A 11 -4.10 18.52 3.80
N GLN A 12 -4.91 19.20 2.98
CA GLN A 12 -5.53 20.49 3.32
C GLN A 12 -6.34 20.47 4.62
N PHE A 13 -6.77 19.29 5.09
CA PHE A 13 -7.60 19.12 6.28
C PHE A 13 -6.87 18.43 7.45
N GLY A 14 -5.54 18.25 7.36
CA GLY A 14 -4.71 17.68 8.44
C GLY A 14 -3.64 16.70 7.98
N GLU A 15 -2.89 16.15 8.94
CA GLU A 15 -1.86 15.13 8.74
C GLU A 15 -2.46 13.72 8.80
N ARG A 16 -2.18 12.88 7.80
CA ARG A 16 -2.62 11.49 7.76
C ARG A 16 -1.43 10.57 7.60
N ALA A 17 -1.25 9.65 8.55
CA ALA A 17 -0.24 8.61 8.48
C ALA A 17 -0.75 7.46 7.61
N TYR A 18 0.07 7.06 6.64
CA TYR A 18 -0.15 5.90 5.78
C TYR A 18 1.06 5.00 5.85
N ASP A 19 0.88 3.69 5.72
CA ASP A 19 2.01 2.85 5.35
C ASP A 19 2.44 3.16 3.90
N ILE A 20 3.68 2.84 3.55
CA ILE A 20 4.22 3.12 2.21
C ILE A 20 3.42 2.46 1.08
N TYR A 21 2.86 1.27 1.30
CA TYR A 21 2.12 0.53 0.28
C TYR A 21 0.75 1.15 0.03
N SER A 22 0.05 1.56 1.08
CA SER A 22 -1.22 2.29 1.04
C SER A 22 -1.06 3.64 0.33
N ARG A 23 0.08 4.32 0.52
CA ARG A 23 0.39 5.55 -0.22
C ARG A 23 0.53 5.27 -1.72
N LEU A 24 1.24 4.21 -2.10
CA LEU A 24 1.45 3.85 -3.50
C LEU A 24 0.17 3.32 -4.14
N LEU A 25 -0.68 2.61 -3.39
CA LEU A 25 -2.01 2.19 -3.84
C LEU A 25 -2.90 3.39 -4.20
N LYS A 26 -2.80 4.50 -3.45
CA LYS A 26 -3.50 5.77 -3.77
C LYS A 26 -3.08 6.32 -5.14
N ASP A 27 -1.82 6.14 -5.51
CA ASP A 27 -1.27 6.49 -6.83
C ASP A 27 -1.50 5.39 -7.90
N ARG A 28 -2.32 4.38 -7.57
CA ARG A 28 -2.63 3.21 -8.40
C ARG A 28 -1.42 2.33 -8.74
N ILE A 29 -0.45 2.26 -7.84
CA ILE A 29 0.73 1.41 -7.94
C ILE A 29 0.58 0.19 -7.03
N ILE A 30 0.69 -1.01 -7.60
CA ILE A 30 0.59 -2.30 -6.89
C ILE A 30 1.92 -3.04 -7.02
N PHE A 31 2.43 -3.59 -5.91
CA PHE A 31 3.64 -4.40 -5.89
C PHE A 31 3.32 -5.88 -5.81
N LEU A 32 3.80 -6.66 -6.78
CA LEU A 32 3.79 -8.12 -6.75
C LEU A 32 5.22 -8.61 -6.48
N GLY A 33 5.55 -8.84 -5.21
CA GLY A 33 6.87 -9.33 -4.77
C GLY A 33 6.95 -10.84 -4.54
N GLU A 34 5.83 -11.55 -4.64
CA GLU A 34 5.68 -12.97 -4.32
C GLU A 34 5.14 -13.75 -5.54
N PRO A 35 5.27 -15.09 -5.56
CA PRO A 35 4.68 -15.91 -6.61
C PRO A 35 3.19 -15.67 -6.77
N VAL A 36 2.71 -15.74 -8.02
CA VAL A 36 1.28 -15.60 -8.31
C VAL A 36 0.55 -16.85 -7.85
N THR A 37 -0.28 -16.69 -6.83
CA THR A 37 -1.21 -17.69 -6.30
C THR A 37 -2.62 -17.15 -6.33
N ASP A 38 -3.62 -18.02 -6.17
CA ASP A 38 -5.04 -17.61 -6.16
C ASP A 38 -5.33 -16.56 -5.06
N THR A 39 -4.64 -16.64 -3.92
CA THR A 39 -4.80 -15.68 -2.82
C THR A 39 -4.27 -14.30 -3.18
N VAL A 40 -3.07 -14.23 -3.77
CA VAL A 40 -2.46 -12.96 -4.21
C VAL A 40 -3.24 -12.36 -5.37
N ALA A 41 -3.68 -13.19 -6.31
CA ALA A 41 -4.51 -12.76 -7.45
C ALA A 41 -5.84 -12.13 -6.98
N ASN A 42 -6.50 -12.73 -5.99
CA ASN A 42 -7.74 -12.19 -5.43
C ASN A 42 -7.53 -10.83 -4.74
N ILE A 43 -6.40 -10.62 -4.06
CA ILE A 43 -6.06 -9.34 -3.41
C ILE A 43 -5.80 -8.23 -4.44
N ILE A 44 -5.28 -8.57 -5.62
CA ILE A 44 -4.96 -7.58 -6.66
C ILE A 44 -6.21 -7.13 -7.44
N ILE A 45 -7.20 -8.01 -7.59
CA ILE A 45 -8.42 -7.74 -8.37
C ILE A 45 -9.50 -7.03 -7.53
N ALA A 46 -9.60 -7.32 -6.23
CA ALA A 46 -10.62 -6.80 -5.32
C ALA A 46 -10.54 -5.26 -5.14
#